data_AF-C4ZJG4-F1
#
_entry.id   AF-C4ZJG4-F1
#
_cell.length_a   1.000
_cell.length_b   1.000
_cell.length_c   1.000
_cell.angle_alpha   90.00
_cell.angle_beta   90.00
_cell.angle_gamma   90.00
#
_symmetry.space_group_name_H-M   'P 1'
#
loop_
_entity.id
_entity.type
_entity.pdbx_description
1 polymer ?
#
loop_
_entity_poly.entity_id
_entity_poly.type
_entity_poly.pdbx_seq_one_letter_code
_entity_poly.pdbx_strand_id
1 'polypeptide(L)'
;MKKLALIAATASLAAVSTGASAAYVSTANLGGDFAITGFADATPGTYQIALTNLSGALSLAAGPAGTYTVGIGPGSAGPTGTATATFYSGPGGTVTRSISSNVGIFTGNLTPTGLTPGIYNFAFGAGPAFSVGFNFGGSYDGATTSGVLGLLNGLLGTSFVDPTGAGTLAITGTVTNNSFIMDVVETATNWPGAGALLAAADYGVFLQSNGLTDTTANRLAYAQSPTYNRTDGTFRVSNVAVTAVPEPASLALLGLGLAGLGAMRRRKQA
;
A
#
# COMPACT_ATOMS: atom_id res chain seq x y z
N MET A 1 -27.16 -1.84 31.00
CA MET A 1 -26.13 -1.41 31.99
C MET A 1 -25.05 -2.48 31.96
N LYS A 2 -23.78 -2.28 31.61
CA LYS A 2 -22.77 -1.23 31.89
C LYS A 2 -21.77 -1.22 30.71
N LYS A 3 -21.56 -0.11 30.01
CA LYS A 3 -20.38 0.79 30.10
C LYS A 3 -19.00 0.09 30.08
N LEU A 4 -18.35 0.13 28.91
CA LEU A 4 -16.90 0.25 28.67
C LEU A 4 -16.76 1.01 27.32
N ALA A 5 -16.96 2.33 27.22
CA ALA A 5 -16.05 3.41 27.62
C ALA A 5 -14.59 3.17 27.22
N LEU A 6 -14.21 3.78 26.07
CA LEU A 6 -13.01 4.60 25.87
C LEU A 6 -11.69 4.03 26.43
N ILE A 7 -10.81 3.56 25.54
CA ILE A 7 -9.35 3.81 25.49
C ILE A 7 -8.82 3.06 24.25
N ALA A 8 -8.50 3.81 23.20
CA ALA A 8 -7.36 3.56 22.33
C ALA A 8 -6.71 4.92 22.05
N ALA A 9 -6.52 5.67 23.14
CA ALA A 9 -5.67 6.85 23.17
C ALA A 9 -4.25 6.35 23.42
N THR A 10 -3.33 6.80 22.59
CA THR A 10 -1.94 7.12 22.97
C THR A 10 -1.28 6.17 23.97
N ALA A 11 -0.65 5.13 23.45
CA ALA A 11 0.49 4.45 24.06
C ALA A 11 1.49 4.19 22.93
N SER A 12 2.75 4.61 22.97
CA SER A 12 3.48 5.34 24.00
C SER A 12 4.78 5.84 23.37
N LEU A 13 5.12 7.07 23.77
CA LEU A 13 6.30 7.86 23.48
C LEU A 13 7.61 7.17 23.91
N ALA A 14 8.69 7.59 23.24
CA ALA A 14 10.11 7.42 23.59
C ALA A 14 10.82 6.13 23.16
N ALA A 15 11.41 6.17 21.97
CA ALA A 15 12.85 5.94 21.83
C ALA A 15 13.39 6.94 20.81
N VAL A 16 14.15 7.92 21.30
CA VAL A 16 15.04 8.73 20.48
C VAL A 16 16.13 7.80 19.96
N SER A 17 16.32 7.75 18.65
CA SER A 17 17.68 7.72 18.11
C SER A 17 17.75 8.75 16.99
N THR A 18 18.46 9.83 17.30
CA THR A 18 18.94 10.82 16.36
C THR A 18 19.86 10.14 15.36
N GLY A 19 19.35 9.91 14.16
CA GLY A 19 20.13 9.96 12.94
C GLY A 19 19.44 10.97 12.05
N ALA A 20 19.85 12.23 12.12
CA ALA A 20 19.56 13.20 11.08
C ALA A 20 20.28 12.76 9.80
N SER A 21 19.79 11.71 9.15
CA SER A 21 19.86 11.66 7.70
C SER A 21 18.82 12.66 7.21
N ALA A 22 19.16 13.46 6.19
CA ALA A 22 18.17 14.30 5.53
C ALA A 22 16.95 13.42 5.21
N ALA A 23 15.83 13.64 5.90
CA ALA A 23 14.72 12.71 5.82
C ALA A 23 14.19 12.74 4.39
N TYR A 24 14.36 11.62 3.66
CA TYR A 24 13.67 11.42 2.39
C TYR A 24 12.18 11.33 2.73
N VAL A 25 11.45 12.42 2.49
CA VAL A 25 10.03 12.54 2.81
C VAL A 25 9.25 12.60 1.50
N SER A 26 8.50 11.54 1.21
CA SER A 26 7.50 11.55 0.14
C SER A 26 6.19 12.14 0.71
N THR A 27 5.53 13.03 -0.03
CA THR A 27 4.23 13.60 0.36
C THR A 27 3.16 13.34 -0.69
N ALA A 28 1.96 13.03 -0.23
CA ALA A 28 0.83 12.65 -1.05
C ALA A 28 -0.39 13.53 -0.75
N ASN A 29 -0.88 14.22 -1.77
CA ASN A 29 -2.16 14.93 -1.76
C ASN A 29 -2.83 14.77 -3.12
N LEU A 30 -3.26 13.54 -3.40
CA LEU A 30 -3.80 13.13 -4.68
C LEU A 30 -5.09 12.34 -4.51
N GLY A 31 -5.91 12.32 -5.55
CA GLY A 31 -7.02 11.39 -5.66
C GLY A 31 -7.30 11.05 -7.12
N GLY A 32 -8.07 10.00 -7.32
CA GLY A 32 -8.44 9.48 -8.62
C GLY A 32 -9.05 8.10 -8.47
N ASP A 33 -8.98 7.34 -9.54
CA ASP A 33 -9.39 5.95 -9.59
C ASP A 33 -8.16 5.04 -9.44
N PHE A 34 -8.33 3.90 -8.80
CA PHE A 34 -7.30 2.87 -8.72
C PHE A 34 -7.87 1.53 -9.18
N ALA A 35 -6.98 0.71 -9.75
CA ALA A 35 -7.24 -0.66 -10.07
C ALA A 35 -5.96 -1.48 -9.86
N ILE A 36 -6.10 -2.62 -9.20
CA ILE A 36 -5.02 -3.57 -8.98
C ILE A 36 -5.48 -4.89 -9.57
N THR A 37 -4.67 -5.49 -10.42
CA THR A 37 -4.99 -6.70 -11.20
C THR A 37 -3.77 -7.61 -11.35
N GLY A 38 -3.98 -8.86 -11.76
CA GLY A 38 -2.90 -9.82 -12.01
C GLY A 38 -2.38 -10.52 -10.76
N PHE A 39 -2.75 -10.08 -9.55
CA PHE A 39 -2.25 -10.66 -8.31
C PHE A 39 -2.68 -12.13 -8.07
N ALA A 40 -3.71 -12.63 -8.75
CA ALA A 40 -4.08 -14.05 -8.73
C ALA A 40 -3.96 -14.75 -10.08
N ASP A 41 -3.20 -14.19 -11.02
CA ASP A 41 -2.78 -14.95 -12.20
C ASP A 41 -1.74 -16.02 -11.79
N ALA A 42 -1.46 -16.98 -12.67
CA ALA A 42 -0.56 -18.11 -12.38
C ALA A 42 0.91 -17.72 -12.12
N THR A 43 1.20 -16.42 -11.95
CA THR A 43 2.50 -15.82 -11.68
C THR A 43 2.48 -15.10 -10.32
N PRO A 44 2.53 -15.84 -9.20
CA PRO A 44 2.59 -15.24 -7.87
C PRO A 44 3.69 -14.18 -7.77
N GLY A 45 3.35 -13.01 -7.25
CA GLY A 45 4.28 -11.89 -7.09
C GLY A 45 4.35 -10.93 -8.29
N THR A 46 3.58 -11.16 -9.35
CA THR A 46 3.41 -10.18 -10.44
C THR A 46 2.02 -9.57 -10.39
N TYR A 47 1.92 -8.25 -10.44
CA TYR A 47 0.63 -7.54 -10.46
C TYR A 47 0.79 -6.15 -11.05
N GLN A 48 -0.31 -5.60 -11.55
CA GLN A 48 -0.37 -4.23 -12.05
C GLN A 48 -1.11 -3.35 -11.06
N ILE A 49 -0.62 -2.12 -10.87
CA ILE A 49 -1.33 -1.04 -10.22
C ILE A 49 -1.57 0.05 -11.27
N ALA A 50 -2.82 0.39 -11.52
CA ALA A 50 -3.22 1.48 -12.37
C ALA A 50 -3.92 2.55 -11.53
N LEU A 51 -3.33 3.74 -11.47
CA LEU A 51 -3.96 4.94 -10.95
C LEU A 51 -4.36 5.83 -12.13
N THR A 52 -5.63 6.21 -12.24
CA THR A 52 -6.15 6.97 -13.38
C THR A 52 -7.04 8.10 -12.90
N ASN A 53 -7.37 9.03 -13.81
CA ASN A 53 -8.13 10.24 -13.46
C ASN A 53 -7.52 10.99 -12.27
N LEU A 54 -6.19 10.98 -12.21
CA LEU A 54 -5.44 11.57 -11.11
C LEU A 54 -5.62 13.10 -11.09
N SER A 55 -5.78 13.61 -9.88
CA SER A 55 -5.80 15.04 -9.58
C SER A 55 -5.04 15.31 -8.29
N GLY A 56 -4.37 16.46 -8.23
CA GLY A 56 -3.59 16.88 -7.05
C GLY A 56 -2.09 16.71 -7.26
N ALA A 57 -1.34 16.51 -6.18
CA ALA A 57 0.11 16.53 -6.20
C ALA A 57 0.70 15.33 -5.46
N LEU A 58 1.84 14.87 -5.97
CA LEU A 58 2.65 13.82 -5.39
C LEU A 58 4.12 14.27 -5.45
N SER A 59 4.79 14.26 -4.31
CA SER A 59 6.23 14.49 -4.21
C SER A 59 6.87 13.21 -3.68
N LEU A 60 7.83 12.69 -4.43
CA LEU A 60 8.53 11.46 -4.15
C LEU A 60 10.01 11.81 -3.88
N ALA A 61 10.57 11.41 -2.74
CA ALA A 61 11.98 11.51 -2.39
C ALA A 61 12.71 10.16 -2.53
N ALA A 62 13.63 10.04 -3.49
CA ALA A 62 14.47 8.86 -3.68
C ALA A 62 15.77 9.04 -2.88
N GLY A 63 16.09 8.06 -2.05
CA GLY A 63 17.32 8.00 -1.26
C GLY A 63 18.33 7.01 -1.81
N PRO A 64 19.57 7.01 -1.30
CA PRO A 64 20.57 5.97 -1.57
C PRO A 64 20.22 4.67 -0.82
N ALA A 65 20.98 3.61 -1.09
CA ALA A 65 20.91 2.40 -0.29
C ALA A 65 21.35 2.63 1.16
N GLY A 66 20.68 1.96 2.10
CA GLY A 66 21.00 2.03 3.52
C GLY A 66 19.91 1.46 4.42
N THR A 67 20.13 1.60 5.73
CA THR A 67 19.17 1.20 6.75
C THR A 67 18.21 2.36 7.06
N TYR A 68 16.92 2.09 6.96
CA TYR A 68 15.85 3.07 7.14
C TYR A 68 14.87 2.63 8.23
N THR A 69 14.34 3.60 8.98
CA THR A 69 13.16 3.42 9.82
C THR A 69 12.01 4.16 9.16
N VAL A 70 11.23 3.42 8.37
CA VAL A 70 10.13 3.95 7.61
C VAL A 70 8.94 4.22 8.52
N GLY A 71 8.35 5.40 8.35
CA GLY A 71 7.12 5.78 9.03
C GLY A 71 6.14 6.48 8.10
N ILE A 72 4.89 6.49 8.51
CA ILE A 72 3.82 7.26 7.90
C ILE A 72 3.26 8.24 8.93
N GLY A 73 2.91 9.45 8.52
CA GLY A 73 2.41 10.50 9.42
C GLY A 73 1.61 11.58 8.69
N PRO A 74 1.07 12.56 9.43
CA PRO A 74 0.51 13.75 8.83
C PRO A 74 1.60 14.54 8.08
N GLY A 75 1.23 15.15 6.96
CA GLY A 75 2.07 16.09 6.23
C GLY A 75 2.14 17.46 6.91
N SER A 76 2.83 18.41 6.27
CA SER A 76 3.07 19.75 6.83
C SER A 76 1.84 20.67 6.82
N ALA A 77 0.75 20.30 6.14
CA ALA A 77 -0.43 21.16 5.99
C ALA A 77 -1.40 21.11 7.19
N GLY A 78 -1.12 20.29 8.20
CA GLY A 78 -1.95 20.20 9.40
C GLY A 78 -1.65 18.99 10.27
N PRO A 79 -2.26 18.88 11.46
CA PRO A 79 -1.96 17.83 12.44
C PRO A 79 -2.53 16.46 12.06
N THR A 80 -3.22 16.34 10.94
CA THR A 80 -3.89 15.09 10.54
C THR A 80 -3.80 14.87 9.03
N GLY A 81 -3.38 13.67 8.64
CA GLY A 81 -3.50 13.15 7.29
C GLY A 81 -4.69 12.21 7.18
N THR A 82 -5.28 12.11 6.00
CA THR A 82 -6.43 11.23 5.74
C THR A 82 -6.24 10.46 4.44
N ALA A 83 -6.56 9.17 4.47
CA ALA A 83 -6.66 8.32 3.29
C ALA A 83 -8.07 7.71 3.23
N THR A 84 -8.74 7.91 2.11
CA THR A 84 -10.07 7.36 1.85
C THR A 84 -10.03 6.54 0.56
N ALA A 85 -10.65 5.37 0.57
CA ALA A 85 -10.83 4.53 -0.62
C ALA A 85 -12.29 4.05 -0.70
N THR A 86 -12.90 4.09 -1.87
CA THR A 86 -14.27 3.61 -2.15
C THR A 86 -14.23 2.53 -3.22
N PHE A 87 -14.58 1.29 -2.86
CA PHE A 87 -14.43 0.12 -3.74
C PHE A 87 -15.67 -0.09 -4.62
N TYR A 88 -15.46 -0.48 -5.89
CA TYR A 88 -16.54 -0.67 -6.88
C TYR A 88 -17.07 -2.11 -6.98
N SER A 89 -16.21 -3.11 -6.79
CA SER A 89 -16.54 -4.54 -6.95
C SER A 89 -16.76 -5.26 -5.60
N GLY A 90 -17.60 -6.30 -5.60
CA GLY A 90 -18.00 -7.07 -4.40
C GLY A 90 -18.99 -6.31 -3.50
N PRO A 91 -18.91 -6.43 -2.16
CA PRO A 91 -19.77 -5.67 -1.23
C PRO A 91 -19.68 -4.14 -1.37
N GLY A 92 -18.66 -3.62 -2.07
CA GLY A 92 -18.47 -2.20 -2.39
C GLY A 92 -18.24 -1.28 -1.19
N GLY A 93 -17.89 -0.01 -1.46
CA GLY A 93 -18.03 1.19 -0.61
C GLY A 93 -16.80 1.73 0.12
N THR A 94 -16.97 2.79 0.92
CA THR A 94 -15.91 3.66 1.47
C THR A 94 -15.25 3.19 2.78
N VAL A 95 -13.92 3.29 2.85
CA VAL A 95 -13.11 3.21 4.07
C VAL A 95 -12.31 4.50 4.19
N THR A 96 -12.33 5.10 5.38
CA THR A 96 -11.52 6.28 5.70
C THR A 96 -10.63 5.98 6.89
N ARG A 97 -9.35 6.35 6.79
CA ARG A 97 -8.38 6.31 7.88
C ARG A 97 -7.77 7.69 8.05
N SER A 98 -7.57 8.07 9.31
CA SER A 98 -6.90 9.30 9.70
C SER A 98 -5.64 8.96 10.47
N ILE A 99 -4.58 9.72 10.22
CA ILE A 99 -3.32 9.61 10.93
C ILE A 99 -2.95 10.96 11.55
N SER A 100 -2.83 10.99 12.87
CA SER A 100 -2.57 12.22 13.64
C SER A 100 -1.18 12.25 14.29
N SER A 101 -0.38 11.21 14.08
CA SER A 101 0.98 11.09 14.58
C SER A 101 1.79 10.18 13.67
N ASN A 102 3.12 10.29 13.71
CA ASN A 102 3.97 9.36 12.99
C ASN A 102 3.84 7.95 13.57
N VAL A 103 3.69 6.97 12.68
CA VAL A 103 3.61 5.54 12.97
C VAL A 103 4.71 4.84 12.19
N GLY A 104 5.56 4.10 12.89
CA GLY A 104 6.57 3.25 12.25
C GLY A 104 5.92 2.07 11.55
N ILE A 105 6.36 1.76 10.34
CA ILE A 105 5.80 0.67 9.53
C ILE A 105 6.83 -0.39 9.16
N PHE A 106 8.11 -0.02 9.05
CA PHE A 106 9.18 -0.92 8.66
C PHE A 106 10.52 -0.38 9.13
N THR A 107 11.39 -1.25 9.60
CA THR A 107 12.80 -0.95 9.85
C THR A 107 13.65 -2.00 9.18
N GLY A 108 14.60 -1.57 8.36
CA GLY A 108 15.45 -2.50 7.63
C GLY A 108 16.30 -1.84 6.57
N ASN A 109 17.06 -2.68 5.88
CA ASN A 109 17.88 -2.28 4.75
C ASN A 109 17.00 -2.11 3.50
N LEU A 110 17.16 -1.00 2.80
CA LEU A 110 16.52 -0.72 1.52
C LEU A 110 17.61 -0.42 0.49
N THR A 111 17.59 -1.10 -0.65
CA THR A 111 18.57 -0.94 -1.73
C THR A 111 17.89 -0.49 -3.03
N PRO A 112 17.45 0.78 -3.11
CA PRO A 112 16.86 1.35 -4.32
C PRO A 112 17.83 1.24 -5.52
N THR A 113 17.26 0.99 -6.69
CA THR A 113 17.94 0.91 -7.99
C THR A 113 17.06 1.56 -9.06
N GLY A 114 17.67 2.05 -10.14
CA GLY A 114 16.95 2.64 -11.28
C GLY A 114 16.52 4.10 -11.11
N LEU A 115 16.54 4.66 -9.90
CA LEU A 115 16.34 6.10 -9.65
C LEU A 115 17.61 6.76 -9.13
N THR A 116 17.89 7.94 -9.65
CA THR A 116 18.88 8.85 -9.05
C THR A 116 18.31 9.40 -7.74
N PRO A 117 19.06 9.45 -6.63
CA PRO A 117 18.60 10.10 -5.41
C PRO A 117 18.19 11.56 -5.66
N GLY A 118 17.05 11.99 -5.14
CA GLY A 118 16.49 13.31 -5.42
C GLY A 118 14.99 13.38 -5.15
N ILE A 119 14.36 14.51 -5.53
CA ILE A 119 12.91 14.71 -5.40
C ILE A 119 12.26 14.72 -6.78
N TYR A 120 11.26 13.86 -6.96
CA TYR A 120 10.42 13.74 -8.15
C TYR A 120 9.03 14.28 -7.85
N ASN A 121 8.67 15.39 -8.49
CA ASN A 121 7.39 16.06 -8.28
C ASN A 121 6.44 15.80 -9.45
N PHE A 122 5.21 15.44 -9.12
CA PHE A 122 4.14 15.23 -10.08
C PHE A 122 2.93 16.07 -9.68
N ALA A 123 2.37 16.78 -10.66
CA ALA A 123 1.11 17.48 -10.54
C ALA A 123 0.15 16.90 -11.59
N PHE A 124 -1.03 16.49 -11.14
CA PHE A 124 -2.04 15.82 -11.94
C PHE A 124 -3.31 16.66 -12.05
N GLY A 125 -3.99 16.55 -13.19
CA GLY A 125 -5.29 17.19 -13.42
C GLY A 125 -5.24 18.64 -13.91
N ALA A 126 -4.06 19.24 -14.03
CA ALA A 126 -3.86 20.53 -14.71
C ALA A 126 -2.45 20.62 -15.29
N GLY A 127 -2.33 20.94 -16.58
CA GLY A 127 -1.05 21.10 -17.28
C GLY A 127 -1.05 20.46 -18.67
N PRO A 128 0.01 20.69 -19.47
CA PRO A 128 0.17 20.05 -20.77
C PRO A 128 0.26 18.53 -20.60
N ALA A 129 -0.22 17.80 -21.61
CA ALA A 129 -0.07 16.35 -21.64
C ALA A 129 1.42 15.98 -21.65
N PHE A 130 1.79 15.01 -20.81
CA PHE A 130 3.12 14.40 -20.81
C PHE A 130 2.98 12.89 -20.69
N SER A 131 4.03 12.17 -21.07
CA SER A 131 4.14 10.74 -20.88
C SER A 131 5.60 10.39 -20.66
N VAL A 132 5.92 9.83 -19.50
CA VAL A 132 7.28 9.45 -19.13
C VAL A 132 7.27 8.00 -18.66
N GLY A 133 8.07 7.17 -19.32
CA GLY A 133 8.35 5.82 -18.84
C GLY A 133 9.32 5.85 -17.67
N PHE A 134 9.14 4.97 -16.70
CA PHE A 134 10.06 4.79 -15.59
C PHE A 134 10.33 3.31 -15.34
N ASN A 135 11.49 3.05 -14.77
CA ASN A 135 11.89 1.73 -14.29
C ASN A 135 12.73 1.91 -13.04
N PHE A 136 12.30 1.30 -11.94
CA PHE A 136 13.04 1.31 -10.69
C PHE A 136 12.75 0.05 -9.89
N GLY A 137 13.59 -0.24 -8.91
CA GLY A 137 13.42 -1.42 -8.10
C GLY A 137 14.35 -1.41 -6.91
N GLY A 138 14.52 -2.55 -6.27
CA GLY A 138 15.47 -2.68 -5.17
C GLY A 138 15.20 -3.90 -4.31
N SER A 139 16.05 -4.12 -3.32
CA SER A 139 15.78 -5.09 -2.26
C SER A 139 15.33 -4.41 -0.98
N TYR A 140 14.56 -5.16 -0.20
CA TYR A 140 14.24 -4.86 1.18
C TYR A 140 14.63 -6.05 2.05
N ASP A 141 15.12 -5.77 3.25
CA ASP A 141 15.40 -6.78 4.27
C ASP A 141 15.23 -6.14 5.64
N GLY A 142 14.22 -6.56 6.40
CA GLY A 142 13.96 -5.96 7.69
C GLY A 142 12.72 -6.52 8.36
N ALA A 143 12.16 -5.72 9.26
CA ALA A 143 11.01 -6.08 10.04
C ALA A 143 9.93 -4.99 9.98
N THR A 144 8.67 -5.42 9.87
CA THR A 144 7.51 -4.55 10.06
C THR A 144 7.21 -4.37 11.56
N THR A 145 6.36 -3.41 11.91
CA THR A 145 5.99 -3.19 13.31
C THR A 145 4.87 -4.12 13.75
N SER A 146 4.79 -4.40 15.06
CA SER A 146 3.69 -5.21 15.63
C SER A 146 2.31 -4.61 15.35
N GLY A 147 2.22 -3.28 15.22
CA GLY A 147 1.00 -2.59 14.81
C GLY A 147 0.59 -2.92 13.38
N VAL A 148 1.54 -2.99 12.44
CA VAL A 148 1.29 -3.40 11.06
C VAL A 148 0.93 -4.88 10.99
N LEU A 149 1.62 -5.76 11.72
CA LEU A 149 1.24 -7.19 11.79
C LEU A 149 -0.18 -7.37 12.35
N GLY A 150 -0.53 -6.67 13.42
CA GLY A 150 -1.86 -6.73 14.02
C GLY A 150 -2.94 -6.25 13.03
N LEU A 151 -2.65 -5.20 12.28
CA LEU A 151 -3.52 -4.71 11.22
C LEU A 151 -3.68 -5.77 10.11
N LEU A 152 -2.60 -6.34 9.59
CA LEU A 152 -2.62 -7.37 8.55
C LEU A 152 -3.35 -8.63 9.00
N ASN A 153 -3.17 -9.05 10.25
CA ASN A 153 -3.88 -10.21 10.82
C ASN A 153 -5.37 -9.96 10.97
N GLY A 154 -5.76 -8.80 11.51
CA GLY A 154 -7.18 -8.41 11.56
C GLY A 154 -7.79 -8.29 10.17
N LEU A 155 -6.99 -7.80 9.21
CA LEU A 155 -7.40 -7.60 7.84
C LEU A 155 -7.58 -8.91 7.08
N LEU A 156 -6.57 -9.79 7.08
CA LEU A 156 -6.53 -10.97 6.23
C LEU A 156 -7.03 -12.23 6.95
N GLY A 157 -7.15 -12.20 8.26
CA GLY A 157 -7.51 -13.38 9.07
C GLY A 157 -6.33 -14.30 9.26
N THR A 158 -5.15 -13.79 8.99
CA THR A 158 -3.88 -14.45 9.18
C THR A 158 -3.46 -14.32 10.63
N SER A 159 -2.39 -15.04 10.96
CA SER A 159 -1.75 -15.03 12.27
C SER A 159 -0.25 -14.91 12.11
N PHE A 160 0.18 -13.89 11.35
CA PHE A 160 1.59 -13.51 11.25
C PHE A 160 2.13 -13.16 12.63
N VAL A 161 3.19 -13.85 13.02
CA VAL A 161 3.91 -13.66 14.29
C VAL A 161 5.35 -13.20 14.07
N ASP A 162 5.93 -13.56 12.92
CA ASP A 162 7.25 -13.10 12.51
C ASP A 162 7.11 -11.75 11.80
N PRO A 163 7.70 -10.66 12.32
CA PRO A 163 7.69 -9.37 11.66
C PRO A 163 8.71 -9.28 10.53
N THR A 164 9.63 -10.23 10.41
CA THR A 164 10.72 -10.17 9.44
C THR A 164 10.23 -10.52 8.04
N GLY A 165 10.82 -9.84 7.06
CA GLY A 165 10.53 -10.06 5.66
C GLY A 165 11.64 -9.46 4.80
N ALA A 166 12.06 -10.22 3.81
CA ALA A 166 13.04 -9.77 2.83
C ALA A 166 12.56 -10.09 1.42
N GLY A 167 13.13 -9.43 0.42
CA GLY A 167 12.80 -9.70 -0.97
C GLY A 167 13.24 -8.58 -1.90
N THR A 168 12.75 -8.64 -3.13
CA THR A 168 13.02 -7.66 -4.17
C THR A 168 11.73 -7.11 -4.74
N LEU A 169 11.83 -5.92 -5.31
CA LEU A 169 10.78 -5.26 -6.04
C LEU A 169 11.37 -4.72 -7.33
N ALA A 170 10.71 -4.98 -8.46
CA ALA A 170 10.97 -4.33 -9.73
C ALA A 170 9.66 -3.71 -10.21
N ILE A 171 9.72 -2.42 -10.55
CA ILE A 171 8.58 -1.64 -11.00
C ILE A 171 8.92 -1.00 -12.34
N THR A 172 8.10 -1.30 -13.34
CA THR A 172 8.16 -0.66 -14.65
C THR A 172 6.83 -0.01 -14.94
N GLY A 173 6.82 1.17 -15.55
CA GLY A 173 5.55 1.82 -15.81
C GLY A 173 5.65 3.11 -16.61
N THR A 174 4.51 3.77 -16.71
CA THR A 174 4.36 5.06 -17.37
C THR A 174 3.54 5.98 -16.49
N VAL A 175 4.03 7.22 -16.36
CA VAL A 175 3.30 8.31 -15.74
C VAL A 175 2.90 9.33 -16.80
N THR A 176 1.66 9.79 -16.73
CA THR A 176 1.10 10.84 -17.58
C THR A 176 0.55 11.98 -16.75
N ASN A 177 -0.03 12.99 -17.39
CA ASN A 177 -0.68 14.11 -16.71
C ASN A 177 -1.94 13.72 -15.89
N ASN A 178 -2.46 12.50 -16.06
CA ASN A 178 -3.64 12.02 -15.32
C ASN A 178 -3.55 10.56 -14.88
N SER A 179 -2.43 9.86 -15.10
CA SER A 179 -2.31 8.45 -14.78
C SER A 179 -0.93 8.05 -14.30
N PHE A 180 -0.89 7.00 -13.51
CA PHE A 180 0.31 6.30 -13.09
C PHE A 180 0.01 4.80 -13.21
N ILE A 181 0.54 4.18 -14.26
CA ILE A 181 0.33 2.75 -14.52
C ILE A 181 1.68 2.06 -14.34
N MET A 182 1.70 1.04 -13.48
CA MET A 182 2.91 0.34 -13.10
C MET A 182 2.68 -1.16 -12.98
N ASP A 183 3.56 -1.91 -13.59
CA ASP A 183 3.71 -3.34 -13.39
C ASP A 183 4.73 -3.58 -12.29
N VAL A 184 4.40 -4.47 -11.38
CA VAL A 184 5.19 -4.81 -10.21
C VAL A 184 5.54 -6.29 -10.29
N VAL A 185 6.83 -6.58 -10.13
CA VAL A 185 7.35 -7.92 -9.90
C VAL A 185 8.03 -7.92 -8.53
N GLU A 186 7.56 -8.78 -7.64
CA GLU A 186 8.11 -8.91 -6.29
C GLU A 186 8.61 -10.33 -6.03
N THR A 187 9.63 -10.40 -5.18
CA THR A 187 10.00 -11.64 -4.49
C THR A 187 9.84 -11.42 -2.99
N ALA A 188 9.56 -12.49 -2.26
CA ALA A 188 9.38 -12.44 -0.82
C ALA A 188 9.96 -13.69 -0.15
N THR A 189 10.64 -13.47 0.96
CA THR A 189 11.26 -14.47 1.83
C THR A 189 10.77 -14.22 3.25
N ASN A 190 10.39 -15.29 3.96
CA ASN A 190 9.78 -15.28 5.30
C ASN A 190 8.36 -14.69 5.38
N TRP A 191 7.80 -14.22 4.26
CA TRP A 191 6.40 -13.84 4.15
C TRP A 191 5.86 -14.10 2.73
N PRO A 192 4.53 -14.12 2.52
CA PRO A 192 3.97 -14.54 1.23
C PRO A 192 4.19 -13.59 0.04
N GLY A 193 4.59 -12.33 0.27
CA GLY A 193 4.58 -11.29 -0.76
C GLY A 193 3.25 -10.57 -0.85
N ALA A 194 3.27 -9.31 -1.28
CA ALA A 194 2.10 -8.45 -1.26
C ALA A 194 1.02 -8.90 -2.23
N GLY A 195 1.36 -9.28 -3.46
CA GLY A 195 0.45 -9.85 -4.44
C GLY A 195 -0.25 -11.11 -3.93
N ALA A 196 0.49 -12.00 -3.23
CA ALA A 196 -0.12 -13.18 -2.62
C ALA A 196 -1.09 -12.82 -1.48
N LEU A 197 -0.78 -11.79 -0.68
CA LEU A 197 -1.71 -11.28 0.34
C LEU A 197 -2.98 -10.68 -0.29
N LEU A 198 -2.85 -9.98 -1.41
CA LEU A 198 -4.00 -9.45 -2.16
C LEU A 198 -4.87 -10.56 -2.73
N ALA A 199 -4.24 -11.59 -3.30
CA ALA A 199 -4.95 -12.77 -3.80
C ALA A 199 -5.69 -13.50 -2.67
N ALA A 200 -5.02 -13.70 -1.52
CA ALA A 200 -5.63 -14.36 -0.37
C ALA A 200 -6.80 -13.55 0.19
N ALA A 201 -6.65 -12.23 0.28
CA ALA A 201 -7.71 -11.34 0.73
C ALA A 201 -8.94 -11.43 -0.17
N ASP A 202 -8.72 -11.31 -1.48
CA ASP A 202 -9.81 -11.28 -2.45
C ASP A 202 -10.48 -12.66 -2.60
N TYR A 203 -9.71 -13.73 -2.56
CA TYR A 203 -10.24 -15.09 -2.54
C TYR A 203 -11.09 -15.37 -1.29
N GLY A 204 -10.65 -14.90 -0.11
CA GLY A 204 -11.45 -15.02 1.12
C GLY A 204 -12.82 -14.35 0.98
N VAL A 205 -12.87 -13.19 0.32
CA VAL A 205 -14.13 -12.49 0.04
C VAL A 205 -14.97 -13.23 -0.98
N PHE A 206 -14.37 -13.73 -2.06
CA PHE A 206 -15.04 -14.57 -3.04
C PHE A 206 -15.75 -15.74 -2.37
N LEU A 207 -15.05 -16.47 -1.49
CA LEU A 207 -15.64 -17.59 -0.75
C LEU A 207 -16.83 -17.14 0.11
N GLN A 208 -16.62 -16.12 0.93
CA GLN A 208 -17.61 -15.65 1.89
C GLN A 208 -18.88 -15.10 1.22
N SER A 209 -18.70 -14.24 0.20
CA SER A 209 -19.81 -13.61 -0.52
C SER A 209 -20.67 -14.58 -1.34
N ASN A 210 -20.11 -15.73 -1.72
CA ASN A 210 -20.80 -16.77 -2.46
C ASN A 210 -21.22 -17.97 -1.58
N GLY A 211 -20.98 -17.92 -0.27
CA GLY A 211 -21.28 -19.04 0.64
C GLY A 211 -20.50 -20.31 0.32
N LEU A 212 -19.29 -20.16 -0.24
CA LEU A 212 -18.44 -21.25 -0.70
C LEU A 212 -17.40 -21.63 0.35
N THR A 213 -16.96 -22.87 0.33
CA THR A 213 -15.82 -23.37 1.09
C THR A 213 -14.56 -23.41 0.22
N ASP A 214 -13.38 -23.44 0.83
CA ASP A 214 -12.14 -23.56 0.06
C ASP A 214 -12.02 -24.94 -0.60
N THR A 215 -12.12 -24.97 -1.93
CA THR A 215 -11.97 -26.18 -2.76
C THR A 215 -11.17 -25.84 -4.03
N THR A 216 -10.54 -26.84 -4.65
CA THR A 216 -9.83 -26.65 -5.93
C THR A 216 -10.75 -26.06 -7.01
N ALA A 217 -12.02 -26.51 -7.07
CA ALA A 217 -12.99 -25.98 -8.02
C ALA A 217 -13.27 -24.48 -7.79
N ASN A 218 -13.38 -24.06 -6.54
CA ASN A 218 -13.62 -22.66 -6.17
C ASN A 218 -12.40 -21.78 -6.43
N ARG A 219 -11.18 -22.29 -6.28
CA ARG A 219 -9.95 -21.57 -6.67
C ARG A 219 -9.89 -21.33 -8.17
N LEU A 220 -10.26 -22.32 -8.98
CA LEU A 220 -10.33 -22.18 -10.44
C LEU A 220 -11.42 -21.18 -10.86
N ALA A 221 -12.60 -21.24 -10.22
CA ALA A 221 -13.67 -20.28 -10.47
C ALA A 221 -13.27 -18.85 -10.08
N TYR A 222 -12.57 -18.67 -8.97
CA TYR A 222 -12.02 -17.38 -8.53
C TYR A 222 -11.02 -16.82 -9.56
N ALA A 223 -10.07 -17.63 -10.02
CA ALA A 223 -9.05 -17.20 -10.99
C ALA A 223 -9.64 -16.73 -12.33
N GLN A 224 -10.80 -17.28 -12.70
CA GLN A 224 -11.54 -16.93 -13.93
C GLN A 224 -12.63 -15.88 -13.72
N SER A 225 -12.81 -15.39 -12.50
CA SER A 225 -13.88 -14.46 -12.18
C SER A 225 -13.64 -13.09 -12.82
N PRO A 226 -14.63 -12.49 -13.50
CA PRO A 226 -14.54 -11.11 -13.97
C PRO A 226 -14.75 -10.07 -12.85
N THR A 227 -15.29 -10.49 -11.70
CA THR A 227 -15.64 -9.62 -10.56
C THR A 227 -14.61 -9.67 -9.43
N TYR A 228 -13.86 -10.78 -9.36
CA TYR A 228 -12.80 -11.04 -8.39
C TYR A 228 -11.47 -11.15 -9.18
N ASN A 229 -10.33 -11.36 -8.52
CA ASN A 229 -8.99 -11.16 -9.09
C ASN A 229 -8.75 -9.71 -9.56
N ARG A 230 -9.45 -8.77 -8.92
CA ARG A 230 -9.33 -7.33 -9.16
C ARG A 230 -9.76 -6.57 -7.92
N THR A 231 -8.98 -5.56 -7.55
CA THR A 231 -9.34 -4.60 -6.52
C THR A 231 -9.36 -3.20 -7.12
N ASP A 232 -10.54 -2.59 -7.22
CA ASP A 232 -10.71 -1.29 -7.85
C ASP A 232 -11.70 -0.37 -7.12
N GLY A 233 -11.56 0.93 -7.37
CA GLY A 233 -12.29 1.96 -6.66
C GLY A 233 -11.83 3.39 -6.94
N THR A 234 -12.38 4.34 -6.20
CA THR A 234 -11.80 5.70 -6.07
C THR A 234 -10.96 5.81 -4.82
N PHE A 235 -10.02 6.75 -4.81
CA PHE A 235 -9.27 7.09 -3.61
C PHE A 235 -9.02 8.59 -3.49
N ARG A 236 -8.80 9.03 -2.24
CA ARG A 236 -8.33 10.37 -1.90
C ARG A 236 -7.34 10.27 -0.74
N VAL A 237 -6.13 10.75 -0.96
CA VAL A 237 -5.12 10.95 0.06
C VAL A 237 -4.96 12.46 0.26
N SER A 238 -4.94 12.91 1.51
CA SER A 238 -4.80 14.32 1.84
C SER A 238 -3.89 14.47 3.05
N ASN A 239 -2.87 15.32 2.90
CA ASN A 239 -1.90 15.63 3.94
C ASN A 239 -1.23 14.39 4.56
N VAL A 240 -0.78 13.44 3.73
CA VAL A 240 -0.02 12.27 4.20
C VAL A 240 1.44 12.42 3.81
N ALA A 241 2.33 12.13 4.75
CA ALA A 241 3.77 12.07 4.54
C ALA A 241 4.30 10.67 4.90
N VAL A 242 5.23 10.18 4.08
CA VAL A 242 5.98 8.96 4.33
C VAL A 242 7.43 9.36 4.54
N THR A 243 7.99 9.02 5.70
CA THR A 243 9.33 9.44 6.11
C THR A 243 10.33 8.31 5.99
N ALA A 244 11.55 8.66 5.60
CA ALA A 244 12.72 7.78 5.53
C ALA A 244 12.53 6.63 4.53
N VAL A 245 12.03 6.92 3.33
CA VAL A 245 11.86 5.93 2.26
C VAL A 245 12.68 6.32 1.05
N PRO A 246 13.58 5.45 0.57
CA PRO A 246 13.97 5.45 -0.82
C PRO A 246 12.84 4.87 -1.68
N GLU A 247 12.35 5.62 -2.67
CA GLU A 247 11.48 5.09 -3.72
C GLU A 247 12.16 3.91 -4.42
N PRO A 248 11.77 2.67 -4.05
CA PRO A 248 10.57 2.02 -4.57
C PRO A 248 9.42 1.87 -3.59
N ALA A 249 9.67 2.03 -2.28
CA ALA A 249 8.75 1.53 -1.27
C ALA A 249 7.53 2.44 -1.04
N SER A 250 7.60 3.75 -1.34
CA SER A 250 6.47 4.68 -1.11
C SER A 250 5.29 4.43 -2.05
N LEU A 251 5.55 4.15 -3.34
CA LEU A 251 4.52 3.85 -4.34
C LEU A 251 3.91 2.47 -4.13
N ALA A 252 4.75 1.49 -3.81
CA ALA A 252 4.30 0.17 -3.41
C ALA A 252 3.44 0.26 -2.14
N LEU A 253 3.86 1.01 -1.12
CA LEU A 253 3.10 1.19 0.11
C LEU A 253 1.77 1.92 -0.12
N LEU A 254 1.70 2.91 -1.02
CA LEU A 254 0.44 3.54 -1.39
C LEU A 254 -0.50 2.51 -2.05
N GLY A 255 -0.01 1.79 -3.06
CA GLY A 255 -0.77 0.74 -3.75
C GLY A 255 -1.25 -0.35 -2.79
N LEU A 256 -0.37 -0.87 -1.95
CA LEU A 256 -0.67 -1.89 -0.93
C LEU A 256 -1.57 -1.35 0.19
N GLY A 257 -1.42 -0.09 0.57
CA GLY A 257 -2.31 0.58 1.51
C GLY A 257 -3.74 0.64 1.00
N LEU A 258 -3.93 1.02 -0.27
CA LEU A 258 -5.25 1.05 -0.93
C LEU A 258 -5.84 -0.36 -1.06
N ALA A 259 -5.02 -1.32 -1.46
CA ALA A 259 -5.41 -2.72 -1.60
C ALA A 259 -5.83 -3.34 -0.24
N GLY A 260 -5.03 -3.08 0.80
CA GLY A 260 -5.33 -3.51 2.17
C GLY A 260 -6.55 -2.82 2.77
N LEU A 261 -6.81 -1.56 2.43
CA LEU A 261 -8.07 -0.88 2.76
C LEU A 261 -9.28 -1.58 2.12
N GLY A 262 -9.13 -2.12 0.91
CA GLY A 262 -10.17 -2.87 0.20
C GLY A 262 -10.51 -4.18 0.86
N ALA A 263 -9.48 -4.93 1.20
CA ALA A 263 -9.62 -6.18 1.92
C ALA A 263 -10.34 -5.98 3.29
N MET A 264 -10.10 -4.86 4.00
CA MET A 264 -10.63 -4.64 5.36
C MET A 264 -12.13 -4.48 5.37
N ARG A 265 -12.66 -3.82 4.35
CA ARG A 265 -14.10 -3.57 4.28
C ARG A 265 -14.85 -4.82 3.87
N ARG A 266 -14.31 -5.57 2.91
CA ARG A 266 -14.97 -6.76 2.40
C ARG A 266 -15.19 -7.82 3.49
N ARG A 267 -14.34 -7.87 4.53
CA ARG A 267 -14.53 -8.72 5.72
C ARG A 267 -15.43 -8.14 6.82
N LYS A 268 -15.65 -6.82 6.89
CA LYS A 268 -16.52 -6.23 7.92
C LYS A 268 -18.01 -6.31 7.54
N GLN A 269 -18.32 -6.53 6.27
CA GLN A 269 -19.69 -6.63 5.77
C GLN A 269 -20.19 -8.06 5.58
N ALA A 270 -19.37 -9.05 5.88
CA ALA A 270 -19.68 -10.45 5.71
C ALA A 270 -19.42 -11.19 7.03
#